data_AF-A0A371R386-F1
#
_entry.id   AF-A0A371R386-F1
#
_cell.length_a   1.000
_cell.length_b   1.000
_cell.length_c   1.000
_cell.angle_alpha   90.00
_cell.angle_beta   90.00
_cell.angle_gamma   90.00
#
_symmetry.space_group_name_H-M   'P 1'
#
loop_
_entity.id
_entity.type
_entity.pdbx_description
1 polymer ?
#
loop_
_entity_poly.entity_id
_entity_poly.type
_entity_poly.pdbx_seq_one_letter_code
_entity_poly.pdbx_strand_id
1 'polypeptide(L)'
;MMFSVFYFYGVLREAAARGVQTVYSSVVHDKQVEFYFDGGVCGLGGGPYFYYIVLRDYEKVHNGTSPPCPPDPGIYKYIAVERSGSLGYSFVYVGPAVINLQANATVIYVNRAGDAFSFDLYLNVYNNSTGWLPSGYTVHLAYDGSVLSCSPISFSVPDGVISPAGVGVFKLGTVSCSVEAPFTTTVIRAAAEQRYGAYFWSFHIPVVVQVVNASAATGGGGGGGGGGGGMACTITPLYENLLSGFNELNGWIAAWGDDGSGNIVISVRPGIQVPDSTGTGRGTYYVEMRGDVAQLTISGAAQTVSVSGAMPDFLDQLEIRISSVPYPVYQNGANAPVVLMPGTYTISVYVRAKNNAEPGSVGQLQLTCGSASRQLIFKIPQWNNWGIQVDVYDGTDFNKYKGSWSVGAIYFWLSNNPLPNIPTSGPYFSIANRLNTAPKWAAALLNPSARRWTDWSLRYNGRLYLPWRNFRVGVWHDGGVNVSICGEGVSQWGNTFSPRFRTETISCTSAGVQDITVEYFEDRGDAVLILVVGPQSDNGAYIPTIDGAWYCNNFRWSGRQQGSCSSTWTFLSAQNNNVPHFVVDNYTPGSSDGEGSPRP
;
A
#
# COMPACT_ATOMS: atom_id res chain seq x y z
N MET A 1 76.43 -10.55 9.69
CA MET A 1 75.12 -10.80 10.32
C MET A 1 74.10 -9.69 10.09
N MET A 2 74.46 -8.41 10.10
CA MET A 2 73.47 -7.32 10.02
C MET A 2 72.79 -7.15 8.64
N PHE A 3 73.50 -7.41 7.53
CA PHE A 3 72.94 -7.32 6.17
C PHE A 3 71.85 -8.37 5.87
N SER A 4 71.95 -9.55 6.48
CA SER A 4 70.99 -10.65 6.29
C SER A 4 69.63 -10.32 6.91
N VAL A 5 69.62 -9.64 8.05
CA VAL A 5 68.38 -9.26 8.77
C VAL A 5 67.59 -8.21 7.98
N PHE A 6 68.26 -7.21 7.38
CA PHE A 6 67.58 -6.21 6.54
C PHE A 6 67.05 -6.80 5.23
N TYR A 7 67.76 -7.77 4.63
CA TYR A 7 67.27 -8.49 3.46
C TYR A 7 66.02 -9.31 3.78
N PHE A 8 66.03 -10.10 4.85
CA PHE A 8 64.86 -10.87 5.27
C PHE A 8 63.67 -9.98 5.68
N TYR A 9 63.93 -8.85 6.34
CA TYR A 9 62.89 -7.89 6.71
C TYR A 9 62.29 -7.19 5.47
N GLY A 10 63.13 -6.85 4.48
CA GLY A 10 62.69 -6.33 3.19
C GLY A 10 61.80 -7.32 2.44
N VAL A 11 62.23 -8.58 2.34
CA VAL A 11 61.47 -9.66 1.69
C VAL A 11 60.16 -9.94 2.42
N LEU A 12 60.14 -9.96 3.75
CA LEU A 12 58.91 -10.12 4.53
C LEU A 12 57.94 -8.95 4.36
N ARG A 13 58.46 -7.72 4.36
CA ARG A 13 57.64 -6.51 4.16
C ARG A 13 57.08 -6.46 2.74
N GLU A 14 57.84 -6.87 1.75
CA GLU A 14 57.41 -6.91 0.35
C GLU A 14 56.41 -8.04 0.10
N ALA A 15 56.61 -9.22 0.70
CA ALA A 15 55.65 -10.32 0.68
C ALA A 15 54.35 -9.96 1.43
N ALA A 16 54.45 -9.27 2.57
CA ALA A 16 53.29 -8.77 3.31
C ALA A 16 52.56 -7.67 2.51
N ALA A 17 53.28 -6.73 1.88
CA ALA A 17 52.68 -5.72 1.02
C ALA A 17 51.99 -6.35 -0.20
N ARG A 18 52.61 -7.35 -0.85
CA ARG A 18 51.98 -8.12 -1.93
C ARG A 18 50.79 -8.94 -1.45
N GLY A 19 50.83 -9.52 -0.25
CA GLY A 19 49.71 -10.23 0.36
C GLY A 19 48.53 -9.28 0.64
N VAL A 20 48.81 -8.13 1.23
CA VAL A 20 47.84 -7.05 1.49
C VAL A 20 47.27 -6.53 0.17
N GLN A 21 48.10 -6.30 -0.85
CA GLN A 21 47.67 -5.82 -2.16
C GLN A 21 46.89 -6.90 -2.93
N THR A 22 47.21 -8.19 -2.75
CA THR A 22 46.41 -9.33 -3.25
C THR A 22 45.04 -9.40 -2.58
N VAL A 23 44.94 -9.09 -1.28
CA VAL A 23 43.65 -9.00 -0.56
C VAL A 23 42.86 -7.76 -0.97
N TYR A 24 43.51 -6.61 -1.21
CA TYR A 24 42.84 -5.41 -1.73
C TYR A 24 42.46 -5.53 -3.20
N SER A 25 43.18 -6.35 -3.98
CA SER A 25 42.89 -6.62 -5.40
C SER A 25 42.04 -7.87 -5.62
N SER A 26 41.84 -8.71 -4.62
CA SER A 26 40.84 -9.77 -4.68
C SER A 26 39.50 -9.07 -4.68
N VAL A 27 38.89 -8.95 -5.86
CA VAL A 27 37.52 -8.50 -6.02
C VAL A 27 36.66 -9.47 -5.21
N VAL A 28 36.32 -9.09 -3.97
CA VAL A 28 35.37 -9.86 -3.17
C VAL A 28 34.04 -9.68 -3.89
N HIS A 29 33.59 -10.73 -4.57
CA HIS A 29 32.29 -10.73 -5.21
C HIS A 29 31.25 -10.98 -4.13
N ASP A 30 30.73 -9.90 -3.53
CA ASP A 30 29.55 -9.95 -2.69
C ASP A 30 28.35 -10.32 -3.57
N LYS A 31 27.95 -11.59 -3.53
CA LYS A 31 26.85 -12.10 -4.32
C LYS A 31 25.66 -12.38 -3.42
N GLN A 32 24.52 -11.79 -3.74
CA GLN A 32 23.27 -12.21 -3.13
C GLN A 32 22.92 -13.62 -3.63
N VAL A 33 22.65 -14.53 -2.70
CA VAL A 33 22.37 -15.94 -3.00
C VAL A 33 21.04 -16.37 -2.39
N GLU A 34 20.52 -17.49 -2.90
CA GLU A 34 19.29 -18.09 -2.41
C GLU A 34 19.46 -18.59 -0.98
N PHE A 35 18.38 -18.54 -0.21
CA PHE A 35 18.31 -19.16 1.10
C PHE A 35 17.56 -20.49 0.97
N TYR A 36 18.03 -21.51 1.69
CA TYR A 36 17.38 -22.81 1.78
C TYR A 36 16.80 -22.98 3.18
N PHE A 37 15.58 -23.54 3.25
CA PHE A 37 14.92 -23.96 4.46
C PHE A 37 14.13 -25.24 4.20
N ASP A 38 14.42 -26.28 4.96
CA ASP A 38 13.69 -27.55 4.94
C ASP A 38 13.85 -28.24 6.29
N GLY A 39 12.73 -28.58 6.93
CA GLY A 39 12.71 -29.36 8.17
C GLY A 39 13.56 -28.79 9.32
N GLY A 40 13.70 -27.46 9.42
CA GLY A 40 14.52 -26.81 10.44
C GLY A 40 16.02 -26.75 10.13
N VAL A 41 16.43 -27.11 8.92
CA VAL A 41 17.79 -26.89 8.40
C VAL A 41 17.79 -25.63 7.55
N CYS A 42 18.75 -24.74 7.80
CA CYS A 42 18.90 -23.49 7.06
C CYS A 42 20.26 -23.45 6.37
N GLY A 43 20.34 -22.75 5.23
CA GLY A 43 21.57 -22.65 4.46
C GLY A 43 21.53 -21.58 3.37
N LEU A 44 22.69 -21.34 2.76
CA LEU A 44 22.82 -20.45 1.61
C LEU A 44 23.17 -21.29 0.39
N GLY A 45 22.49 -21.04 -0.73
CA GLY A 45 22.84 -21.60 -2.04
C GLY A 45 24.09 -20.93 -2.62
N GLY A 46 24.67 -21.51 -3.67
CA GLY A 46 25.68 -20.83 -4.49
C GLY A 46 27.14 -21.27 -4.35
N GLY A 47 27.51 -22.14 -3.40
CA GLY A 47 28.86 -22.72 -3.35
C GLY A 47 29.21 -23.45 -2.05
N PRO A 48 30.35 -24.18 -2.00
CA PRO A 48 30.84 -24.80 -0.77
C PRO A 48 31.43 -23.74 0.18
N TYR A 49 30.59 -23.19 1.03
CA TYR A 49 31.01 -22.27 2.09
C TYR A 49 31.67 -23.04 3.24
N PHE A 50 32.72 -22.47 3.82
CA PHE A 50 33.43 -23.07 4.96
C PHE A 50 33.16 -22.33 6.27
N TYR A 51 32.59 -21.13 6.21
CA TYR A 51 32.28 -20.32 7.38
C TYR A 51 31.05 -19.44 7.14
N TYR A 52 30.26 -19.23 8.18
CA TYR A 52 29.02 -18.47 8.16
C TYR A 52 29.03 -17.43 9.28
N ILE A 53 28.45 -16.27 9.01
CA ILE A 53 28.19 -15.19 9.95
C ILE A 53 26.71 -14.82 9.78
N VAL A 54 25.98 -14.77 10.89
CA VAL A 54 24.58 -14.33 10.90
C VAL A 54 24.46 -13.06 11.71
N LEU A 55 23.81 -12.07 11.12
CA LEU A 55 23.56 -10.76 11.73
C LEU A 55 22.06 -10.56 11.93
N ARG A 56 21.70 -9.87 13.01
CA ARG A 56 20.37 -9.29 13.26
C ARG A 56 20.59 -7.83 13.61
N ASP A 57 19.90 -6.90 12.95
CA ASP A 57 20.07 -5.45 13.17
C ASP A 57 21.55 -4.99 13.13
N TYR A 58 22.34 -5.60 12.22
CA TYR A 58 23.80 -5.43 12.08
C TYR A 58 24.66 -5.94 13.25
N GLU A 59 24.07 -6.53 14.28
CA GLU A 59 24.78 -7.22 15.35
C GLU A 59 24.98 -8.69 15.02
N LYS A 60 26.17 -9.22 15.32
CA LYS A 60 26.49 -10.62 15.08
C LYS A 60 25.82 -11.52 16.11
N VAL A 61 24.87 -12.33 15.65
CA VAL A 61 24.16 -13.31 16.47
C VAL A 61 24.73 -14.72 16.36
N HIS A 62 25.46 -15.04 15.27
CA HIS A 62 26.13 -16.33 15.12
C HIS A 62 27.37 -16.24 14.24
N ASN A 63 28.34 -17.13 14.50
CA ASN A 63 29.41 -17.45 13.56
C ASN A 63 29.87 -18.91 13.71
N GLY A 64 30.13 -19.60 12.59
CA GLY A 64 30.53 -21.01 12.64
C GLY A 64 30.61 -21.67 11.28
N THR A 65 30.83 -22.99 11.26
CA THR A 65 30.93 -23.79 10.02
C THR A 65 29.57 -24.20 9.44
N SER A 66 28.49 -23.98 10.19
CA SER A 66 27.11 -24.21 9.75
C SER A 66 26.23 -23.02 10.20
N PRO A 67 25.30 -22.53 9.36
CA PRO A 67 24.40 -21.46 9.73
C PRO A 67 23.19 -22.00 10.53
N PRO A 68 22.82 -21.40 11.68
CA PRO A 68 21.59 -21.76 12.38
C PRO A 68 20.38 -21.20 11.62
N CYS A 69 19.23 -21.83 11.80
CA CYS A 69 17.97 -21.18 11.45
C CYS A 69 17.69 -19.98 12.36
N PRO A 70 16.99 -18.94 11.87
CA PRO A 70 16.54 -17.85 12.72
C PRO A 70 15.82 -18.36 13.99
N PRO A 71 16.22 -17.91 15.20
CA PRO A 71 15.64 -18.41 16.44
C PRO A 71 14.28 -17.79 16.78
N ASP A 72 13.97 -16.63 16.22
CA ASP A 72 12.76 -15.85 16.52
C ASP A 72 12.37 -14.93 15.33
N PRO A 73 11.18 -14.30 15.35
CA PRO A 73 10.75 -13.39 14.30
C PRO A 73 11.63 -12.15 14.14
N GLY A 74 11.94 -11.80 12.90
CA GLY A 74 12.80 -10.67 12.55
C GLY A 74 13.43 -10.79 11.17
N ILE A 75 14.31 -9.83 10.84
CA ILE A 75 15.12 -9.85 9.62
C ILE A 75 16.56 -10.17 9.99
N TYR A 76 17.13 -11.16 9.29
CA TYR A 76 18.49 -11.64 9.49
C TYR A 76 19.30 -11.50 8.20
N LYS A 77 20.57 -11.16 8.32
CA LYS A 77 21.53 -11.21 7.21
C LYS A 77 22.48 -12.37 7.43
N TYR A 78 22.43 -13.34 6.53
CA TYR A 78 23.38 -14.44 6.47
C TYR A 78 24.50 -14.06 5.52
N ILE A 79 25.73 -14.34 5.93
CA ILE A 79 26.94 -14.14 5.15
C ILE A 79 27.71 -15.45 5.20
N ALA A 80 28.07 -15.99 4.05
CA ALA A 80 28.79 -17.24 3.89
C ALA A 80 30.09 -16.98 3.14
N VAL A 81 31.19 -17.53 3.65
CA VAL A 81 32.55 -17.29 3.17
C VAL A 81 33.03 -18.51 2.41
N GLU A 82 33.45 -18.30 1.16
CA GLU A 82 34.10 -19.32 0.34
C GLU A 82 35.61 -19.36 0.57
N ARG A 83 36.24 -20.52 0.34
CA ARG A 83 37.71 -20.68 0.46
C ARG A 83 38.50 -19.71 -0.43
N SER A 84 37.88 -19.18 -1.48
CA SER A 84 38.42 -18.17 -2.38
C SER A 84 38.49 -16.77 -1.76
N GLY A 85 37.81 -16.54 -0.63
CA GLY A 85 37.59 -15.23 -0.02
C GLY A 85 36.31 -14.52 -0.48
N SER A 86 35.58 -15.08 -1.45
CA SER A 86 34.30 -14.53 -1.92
C SER A 86 33.19 -14.69 -0.88
N LEU A 87 32.19 -13.78 -0.91
CA LEU A 87 31.09 -13.75 0.05
C LEU A 87 29.75 -13.99 -0.66
N GLY A 88 29.04 -15.04 -0.25
CA GLY A 88 27.61 -15.19 -0.50
C GLY A 88 26.83 -14.54 0.63
N TYR A 89 25.79 -13.78 0.34
CA TYR A 89 24.91 -13.28 1.40
C TYR A 89 23.43 -13.41 1.05
N SER A 90 22.58 -13.53 2.07
CA SER A 90 21.14 -13.59 1.91
C SER A 90 20.44 -12.90 3.08
N PHE A 91 19.33 -12.23 2.78
CA PHE A 91 18.43 -11.72 3.81
C PHE A 91 17.33 -12.74 4.05
N VAL A 92 16.97 -12.96 5.30
CA VAL A 92 15.95 -13.92 5.71
C VAL A 92 14.96 -13.20 6.61
N TYR A 93 13.69 -13.33 6.31
CA TYR A 93 12.60 -12.71 7.06
C TYR A 93 11.74 -13.78 7.71
N VAL A 94 11.68 -13.76 9.04
CA VAL A 94 10.75 -14.59 9.81
C VAL A 94 9.65 -13.68 10.34
N GLY A 95 8.46 -13.79 9.75
CA GLY A 95 7.32 -12.97 10.11
C GLY A 95 6.09 -13.30 9.26
N PRO A 96 4.95 -12.67 9.53
CA PRO A 96 3.71 -12.97 8.82
C PRO A 96 3.80 -12.58 7.34
N ALA A 97 3.43 -13.52 6.48
CA ALA A 97 3.17 -13.28 5.06
C ALA A 97 1.77 -12.71 4.85
N VAL A 98 1.48 -12.24 3.63
CA VAL A 98 0.09 -12.02 3.22
C VAL A 98 -0.41 -13.31 2.58
N ILE A 99 -1.53 -13.84 3.08
CA ILE A 99 -2.11 -15.09 2.59
C ILE A 99 -3.45 -14.82 1.94
N ASN A 100 -3.68 -15.44 0.80
CA ASN A 100 -4.99 -15.53 0.16
C ASN A 100 -5.28 -17.00 -0.20
N LEU A 101 -6.55 -17.39 -0.09
CA LEU A 101 -7.02 -18.69 -0.53
C LEU A 101 -7.88 -18.52 -1.79
N GLN A 102 -7.55 -19.25 -2.83
CA GLN A 102 -8.27 -19.22 -4.09
C GLN A 102 -8.83 -20.60 -4.40
N ALA A 103 -10.11 -20.67 -4.73
CA ALA A 103 -10.70 -21.83 -5.36
C ALA A 103 -10.76 -21.64 -6.88
N ASN A 104 -10.77 -22.73 -7.65
CA ASN A 104 -11.06 -22.68 -9.09
C ASN A 104 -12.51 -22.27 -9.39
N ALA A 105 -13.37 -22.22 -8.37
CA ALA A 105 -14.73 -21.69 -8.42
C ALA A 105 -15.01 -20.86 -7.17
N THR A 106 -15.48 -19.62 -7.33
CA THR A 106 -15.84 -18.72 -6.22
C THR A 106 -17.30 -18.85 -5.79
N VAL A 107 -18.18 -19.30 -6.70
CA VAL A 107 -19.60 -19.59 -6.43
C VAL A 107 -19.97 -20.93 -7.04
N ILE A 108 -20.66 -21.78 -6.28
CA ILE A 108 -21.13 -23.10 -6.69
C ILE A 108 -22.63 -23.21 -6.50
N TYR A 109 -23.34 -23.66 -7.55
CA TYR A 109 -24.78 -23.84 -7.53
C TYR A 109 -25.14 -25.32 -7.35
N VAL A 110 -26.08 -25.59 -6.45
CA VAL A 110 -26.69 -26.90 -6.21
C VAL A 110 -28.20 -26.76 -6.29
N ASN A 111 -28.92 -27.85 -6.56
CA ASN A 111 -30.37 -27.81 -6.75
C ASN A 111 -31.15 -28.43 -5.59
N ARG A 112 -30.56 -29.41 -4.89
CA ARG A 112 -31.24 -30.14 -3.81
C ARG A 112 -30.26 -30.80 -2.85
N ALA A 113 -30.79 -31.23 -1.71
CA ALA A 113 -30.09 -32.17 -0.84
C ALA A 113 -29.76 -33.46 -1.60
N GLY A 114 -28.55 -33.98 -1.38
CA GLY A 114 -27.95 -35.10 -2.11
C GLY A 114 -27.09 -34.70 -3.32
N ASP A 115 -27.09 -33.43 -3.74
CA ASP A 115 -26.17 -32.97 -4.79
C ASP A 115 -24.73 -32.91 -4.25
N ALA A 116 -23.76 -33.17 -5.13
CA ALA A 116 -22.34 -33.12 -4.81
C ALA A 116 -21.61 -32.18 -5.76
N PHE A 117 -20.56 -31.52 -5.26
CA PHE A 117 -19.70 -30.63 -6.02
C PHE A 117 -18.26 -30.72 -5.55
N SER A 118 -17.32 -30.33 -6.42
CA SER A 118 -15.90 -30.30 -6.08
C SER A 118 -15.24 -29.03 -6.59
N PHE A 119 -14.20 -28.58 -5.89
CA PHE A 119 -13.38 -27.44 -6.30
C PHE A 119 -11.91 -27.67 -5.95
N ASP A 120 -11.02 -27.16 -6.78
CA ASP A 120 -9.58 -27.16 -6.52
C ASP A 120 -9.22 -25.95 -5.68
N LEU A 121 -8.39 -26.17 -4.66
CA LEU A 121 -7.99 -25.17 -3.69
C LEU A 121 -6.50 -24.82 -3.86
N TYR A 122 -6.21 -23.52 -3.84
CA TYR A 122 -4.89 -22.95 -4.01
C TYR A 122 -4.60 -21.99 -2.85
N LEU A 123 -3.43 -22.13 -2.25
CA LEU A 123 -2.89 -21.19 -1.29
C LEU A 123 -1.93 -20.24 -2.03
N ASN A 124 -2.26 -18.96 -2.01
CA ASN A 124 -1.39 -17.89 -2.50
C ASN A 124 -0.75 -17.20 -1.32
N VAL A 125 0.57 -17.20 -1.28
CA VAL A 125 1.35 -16.56 -0.22
C VAL A 125 2.24 -15.49 -0.85
N TYR A 126 2.13 -14.27 -0.35
CA TYR A 126 2.92 -13.14 -0.80
C TYR A 126 3.95 -12.80 0.28
N ASN A 127 5.23 -12.93 -0.07
CA ASN A 127 6.32 -12.45 0.75
C ASN A 127 6.53 -10.96 0.46
N ASN A 128 6.03 -10.10 1.34
CA ASN A 128 6.16 -8.64 1.21
C ASN A 128 7.49 -8.08 1.76
N SER A 129 8.42 -8.96 2.15
CA SER A 129 9.71 -8.58 2.73
C SER A 129 10.85 -8.59 1.70
N THR A 130 11.97 -7.98 2.08
CA THR A 130 13.24 -7.98 1.34
C THR A 130 14.08 -9.24 1.58
N GLY A 131 13.65 -10.13 2.48
CA GLY A 131 14.32 -11.39 2.80
C GLY A 131 13.57 -12.60 2.26
N TRP A 132 14.26 -13.73 2.16
CA TRP A 132 13.62 -15.03 1.94
C TRP A 132 12.74 -15.38 3.13
N LEU A 133 11.54 -15.84 2.87
CA LEU A 133 10.56 -16.20 3.89
C LEU A 133 10.54 -17.74 4.07
N PRO A 134 11.22 -18.28 5.09
CA PRO A 134 11.08 -19.69 5.46
C PRO A 134 9.75 -19.92 6.18
N SER A 135 8.93 -20.81 5.67
CA SER A 135 7.59 -21.06 6.22
C SER A 135 6.97 -22.36 5.72
N GLY A 136 6.17 -22.98 6.58
CA GLY A 136 5.18 -23.99 6.19
C GLY A 136 3.77 -23.47 6.42
N TYR A 137 2.76 -24.16 5.90
CA TYR A 137 1.37 -23.72 6.03
C TYR A 137 0.43 -24.87 6.34
N THR A 138 -0.60 -24.62 7.14
CA THR A 138 -1.77 -25.47 7.26
C THR A 138 -3.01 -24.66 6.89
N VAL A 139 -4.00 -25.33 6.31
CA VAL A 139 -5.26 -24.68 5.92
C VAL A 139 -6.40 -25.57 6.36
N HIS A 140 -7.34 -24.99 7.09
CA HIS A 140 -8.54 -25.66 7.57
C HIS A 140 -9.78 -24.97 7.01
N LEU A 141 -10.63 -25.75 6.35
CA LEU A 141 -11.92 -25.28 5.87
C LEU A 141 -12.96 -25.37 6.99
N ALA A 142 -13.83 -24.36 7.05
CA ALA A 142 -14.96 -24.30 7.96
C ALA A 142 -16.24 -24.01 7.17
N TYR A 143 -17.28 -24.77 7.44
CA TYR A 143 -18.59 -24.65 6.79
C TYR A 143 -19.68 -25.09 7.76
N ASP A 144 -20.94 -24.84 7.40
CA ASP A 144 -22.09 -25.32 8.16
C ASP A 144 -22.28 -26.83 7.93
N GLY A 145 -21.85 -27.63 8.90
CA GLY A 145 -21.95 -29.09 8.87
C GLY A 145 -23.38 -29.64 8.93
N SER A 146 -24.38 -28.80 9.20
CA SER A 146 -25.79 -29.18 9.08
C SER A 146 -26.31 -29.10 7.63
N VAL A 147 -25.58 -28.40 6.75
CA VAL A 147 -25.96 -28.12 5.36
C VAL A 147 -25.05 -28.82 4.37
N LEU A 148 -23.75 -28.82 4.63
CA LEU A 148 -22.73 -29.40 3.75
C LEU A 148 -21.92 -30.47 4.51
N SER A 149 -21.39 -31.42 3.77
CA SER A 149 -20.35 -32.34 4.23
C SER A 149 -19.23 -32.34 3.22
N CYS A 150 -18.07 -31.76 3.58
CA CYS A 150 -16.92 -31.62 2.69
C CYS A 150 -15.73 -32.45 3.17
N SER A 151 -14.96 -32.99 2.22
CA SER A 151 -13.71 -33.71 2.47
C SER A 151 -12.73 -33.58 1.28
N PRO A 152 -11.42 -33.43 1.53
CA PRO A 152 -10.79 -33.17 2.83
C PRO A 152 -11.01 -31.71 3.29
N ILE A 153 -10.94 -31.48 4.60
CA ILE A 153 -11.10 -30.14 5.21
C ILE A 153 -9.81 -29.54 5.76
N SER A 154 -8.71 -30.31 5.72
CA SER A 154 -7.42 -29.94 6.29
C SER A 154 -6.32 -30.21 5.27
N PHE A 155 -5.48 -29.21 5.05
CA PHE A 155 -4.39 -29.26 4.08
C PHE A 155 -3.09 -28.80 4.73
N SER A 156 -1.97 -29.27 4.22
CA SER A 156 -0.65 -28.87 4.70
C SER A 156 0.29 -28.64 3.51
N VAL A 157 0.95 -27.50 3.53
CA VAL A 157 2.08 -27.20 2.66
C VAL A 157 3.34 -27.44 3.49
N PRO A 158 4.29 -28.26 3.00
CA PRO A 158 5.54 -28.50 3.71
C PRO A 158 6.33 -27.21 3.86
N ASP A 159 7.30 -27.24 4.75
CA ASP A 159 8.20 -26.13 4.98
C ASP A 159 9.03 -25.84 3.71
N GLY A 160 9.16 -24.57 3.37
CA GLY A 160 9.92 -24.13 2.21
C GLY A 160 10.26 -22.65 2.27
N VAL A 161 10.77 -22.11 1.17
CA VAL A 161 11.17 -20.70 1.06
C VAL A 161 10.39 -19.99 -0.03
N ILE A 162 9.99 -18.76 0.25
CA ILE A 162 9.45 -17.83 -0.75
C ILE A 162 10.49 -16.73 -0.96
N SER A 163 10.83 -16.45 -2.21
CA SER A 163 11.81 -15.43 -2.57
C SER A 163 11.40 -14.04 -2.08
N PRO A 164 12.37 -13.12 -1.89
CA PRO A 164 12.07 -11.72 -1.58
C PRO A 164 11.11 -11.11 -2.60
N ALA A 165 10.08 -10.38 -2.13
CA ALA A 165 9.00 -9.85 -2.97
C ALA A 165 8.29 -10.90 -3.86
N GLY A 166 8.46 -12.19 -3.54
CA GLY A 166 8.00 -13.32 -4.32
C GLY A 166 6.59 -13.76 -3.95
N VAL A 167 6.03 -14.61 -4.81
CA VAL A 167 4.72 -15.25 -4.61
C VAL A 167 4.89 -16.76 -4.62
N GLY A 168 4.46 -17.41 -3.55
CA GLY A 168 4.29 -18.86 -3.50
C GLY A 168 2.85 -19.23 -3.86
N VAL A 169 2.68 -20.06 -4.88
CA VAL A 169 1.36 -20.59 -5.29
C VAL A 169 1.38 -22.09 -5.06
N PHE A 170 0.59 -22.58 -4.10
CA PHE A 170 0.54 -23.98 -3.73
C PHE A 170 -0.84 -24.56 -4.04
N LYS A 171 -0.89 -25.56 -4.93
CA LYS A 171 -2.12 -26.35 -5.11
C LYS A 171 -2.29 -27.28 -3.92
N LEU A 172 -3.34 -27.07 -3.13
CA LEU A 172 -3.63 -27.86 -1.93
C LEU A 172 -4.34 -29.18 -2.25
N GLY A 173 -5.17 -29.19 -3.29
CA GLY A 173 -5.91 -30.38 -3.74
C GLY A 173 -7.36 -30.05 -4.08
N THR A 174 -8.14 -31.10 -4.31
CA THR A 174 -9.57 -31.01 -4.65
C THR A 174 -10.41 -31.29 -3.41
N VAL A 175 -11.28 -30.35 -3.03
CA VAL A 175 -12.30 -30.52 -1.99
C VAL A 175 -13.56 -31.04 -2.66
N SER A 176 -14.16 -32.09 -2.11
CA SER A 176 -15.48 -32.59 -2.54
C SER A 176 -16.49 -32.41 -1.43
N CYS A 177 -17.67 -31.89 -1.76
CA CYS A 177 -18.73 -31.60 -0.83
C CYS A 177 -20.05 -32.24 -1.28
N SER A 178 -20.82 -32.77 -0.34
CA SER A 178 -22.23 -33.14 -0.51
C SER A 178 -23.15 -32.18 0.23
N VAL A 179 -24.34 -31.96 -0.32
CA VAL A 179 -25.41 -31.19 0.32
C VAL A 179 -26.24 -32.12 1.19
N GLU A 180 -26.23 -31.90 2.50
CA GLU A 180 -26.91 -32.76 3.47
C GLU A 180 -28.35 -32.30 3.78
N ALA A 181 -28.61 -30.99 3.71
CA ALA A 181 -29.92 -30.42 4.01
C ALA A 181 -30.28 -29.27 3.07
N PRO A 182 -31.57 -28.93 2.90
CA PRO A 182 -32.00 -27.75 2.16
C PRO A 182 -31.47 -26.45 2.80
N PHE A 183 -30.97 -25.54 1.98
CA PHE A 183 -30.51 -24.22 2.38
C PHE A 183 -30.82 -23.19 1.27
N THR A 184 -30.55 -21.90 1.48
CA THR A 184 -30.66 -20.86 0.42
C THR A 184 -29.28 -20.45 -0.08
N THR A 185 -28.40 -20.03 0.83
CA THR A 185 -26.98 -19.81 0.57
C THR A 185 -26.18 -20.21 1.80
N THR A 186 -24.97 -20.72 1.60
CA THR A 186 -23.99 -20.98 2.64
C THR A 186 -22.60 -20.66 2.10
N VAL A 187 -21.61 -20.55 2.97
CA VAL A 187 -20.22 -20.23 2.59
C VAL A 187 -19.26 -21.25 3.18
N ILE A 188 -18.29 -21.65 2.38
CA ILE A 188 -17.10 -22.36 2.85
C ILE A 188 -16.05 -21.30 3.16
N ARG A 189 -15.65 -21.24 4.41
CA ARG A 189 -14.63 -20.35 4.97
C ARG A 189 -13.33 -21.11 5.15
N ALA A 190 -12.25 -20.39 5.43
CA ALA A 190 -11.01 -21.05 5.83
C ALA A 190 -10.27 -20.29 6.93
N ALA A 191 -9.48 -21.03 7.68
CA ALA A 191 -8.38 -20.51 8.47
C ALA A 191 -7.08 -21.07 7.89
N ALA A 192 -6.14 -20.20 7.56
CA ALA A 192 -4.78 -20.59 7.21
C ALA A 192 -3.85 -20.28 8.39
N GLU A 193 -2.90 -21.15 8.66
CA GLU A 193 -1.86 -20.94 9.65
C GLU A 193 -0.51 -21.04 8.96
N GLN A 194 0.27 -19.98 9.02
CA GLN A 194 1.68 -20.01 8.68
C GLN A 194 2.47 -20.49 9.89
N ARG A 195 3.40 -21.41 9.69
CA ARG A 195 4.29 -21.90 10.74
C ARG A 195 5.75 -21.66 10.41
N TYR A 196 6.52 -21.37 11.45
CA TYR A 196 7.98 -21.36 11.44
C TYR A 196 8.48 -21.82 12.81
N GLY A 197 8.96 -23.07 12.90
CA GLY A 197 9.36 -23.66 14.18
C GLY A 197 8.23 -23.63 15.20
N ALA A 198 8.43 -22.91 16.32
CA ALA A 198 7.42 -22.73 17.37
C ALA A 198 6.49 -21.53 17.14
N TYR A 199 6.73 -20.70 16.13
CA TYR A 199 5.95 -19.50 15.83
C TYR A 199 4.89 -19.80 14.79
N PHE A 200 3.70 -19.26 15.00
CA PHE A 200 2.57 -19.39 14.09
C PHE A 200 1.83 -18.07 13.93
N TRP A 201 1.28 -17.86 12.73
CA TRP A 201 0.41 -16.73 12.41
C TRP A 201 -0.86 -17.24 11.76
N SER A 202 -2.00 -16.84 12.29
CA SER A 202 -3.32 -17.30 11.83
C SER A 202 -4.00 -16.24 10.97
N PHE A 203 -4.64 -16.68 9.90
CA PHE A 203 -5.32 -15.85 8.91
C PHE A 203 -6.73 -16.37 8.69
N HIS A 204 -7.72 -15.49 8.85
CA HIS A 204 -9.12 -15.83 8.61
C HIS A 204 -9.53 -15.40 7.20
N ILE A 205 -9.96 -16.37 6.39
CA ILE A 205 -10.51 -16.13 5.06
C ILE A 205 -12.03 -16.25 5.16
N PRO A 206 -12.76 -15.11 5.08
CA PRO A 206 -14.18 -15.09 5.37
C PRO A 206 -15.02 -15.84 4.34
N VAL A 207 -14.56 -15.93 3.09
CA VAL A 207 -15.21 -16.65 2.00
C VAL A 207 -14.16 -17.26 1.08
N VAL A 208 -14.18 -18.58 0.91
CA VAL A 208 -13.40 -19.31 -0.10
C VAL A 208 -14.30 -19.67 -1.29
N VAL A 209 -15.48 -20.22 -0.99
CA VAL A 209 -16.52 -20.55 -1.97
C VAL A 209 -17.88 -20.22 -1.36
N GLN A 210 -18.73 -19.54 -2.12
CA GLN A 210 -20.15 -19.42 -1.79
C GLN A 210 -20.93 -20.54 -2.46
N VAL A 211 -21.80 -21.23 -1.72
CA VAL A 211 -22.70 -22.25 -2.25
C VAL A 211 -24.12 -21.71 -2.24
N VAL A 212 -24.84 -21.87 -3.34
CA VAL A 212 -26.20 -21.36 -3.52
C VAL A 212 -27.12 -22.50 -3.93
N ASN A 213 -28.24 -22.64 -3.23
CA ASN A 213 -29.28 -23.57 -3.63
C ASN A 213 -30.23 -22.88 -4.61
N ALA A 214 -30.14 -23.26 -5.88
CA ALA A 214 -30.92 -22.68 -6.96
C ALA A 214 -32.43 -22.96 -6.86
N SER A 215 -32.86 -23.98 -6.10
CA SER A 215 -34.29 -24.30 -5.93
C SER A 215 -34.98 -23.49 -4.83
N ALA A 216 -34.23 -22.97 -3.84
CA ALA A 216 -34.77 -22.20 -2.72
C ALA A 216 -35.29 -20.80 -3.13
N ALA A 217 -34.88 -20.30 -4.30
CA ALA A 217 -35.33 -19.01 -4.84
C ALA A 217 -36.76 -19.02 -5.42
N THR A 218 -37.48 -20.15 -5.38
CA THR A 218 -38.82 -20.29 -5.99
C THR A 218 -39.99 -20.20 -5.00
N GLY A 219 -39.73 -19.94 -3.72
CA GLY A 219 -40.76 -19.90 -2.67
C GLY A 219 -41.29 -18.50 -2.37
N GLY A 220 -42.13 -17.92 -3.24
CA GLY A 220 -42.89 -16.72 -2.87
C GLY A 220 -43.62 -16.04 -4.04
N GLY A 221 -44.90 -16.32 -4.19
CA GLY A 221 -45.80 -15.55 -5.07
C GLY A 221 -46.69 -16.39 -5.97
N GLY A 222 -47.65 -17.10 -5.38
CA GLY A 222 -48.80 -17.59 -6.14
C GLY A 222 -49.74 -16.45 -6.50
N GLY A 223 -50.18 -16.43 -7.76
CA GLY A 223 -51.40 -15.74 -8.20
C GLY A 223 -51.18 -14.50 -9.05
N GLY A 224 -51.52 -14.60 -10.34
CA GLY A 224 -51.76 -13.45 -11.21
C GLY A 224 -51.13 -13.59 -12.57
N GLY A 225 -51.86 -14.18 -13.52
CA GLY A 225 -51.51 -14.11 -14.93
C GLY A 225 -51.46 -12.65 -15.40
N GLY A 226 -50.39 -12.30 -16.09
CA GLY A 226 -50.20 -11.01 -16.74
C GLY A 226 -48.82 -10.98 -17.37
N GLY A 227 -48.76 -10.99 -18.71
CA GLY A 227 -47.50 -10.90 -19.44
C GLY A 227 -46.74 -9.62 -19.11
N GLY A 228 -45.45 -9.77 -18.82
CA GLY A 228 -44.51 -8.67 -18.63
C GLY A 228 -43.09 -9.22 -18.57
N GLY A 229 -42.22 -8.82 -19.50
CA GLY A 229 -40.84 -9.28 -19.61
C GLY A 229 -40.01 -8.92 -18.37
N GLY A 230 -39.57 -9.93 -17.62
CA GLY A 230 -38.68 -9.76 -16.48
C GLY A 230 -37.22 -9.59 -16.92
N MET A 231 -36.53 -8.60 -16.35
CA MET A 231 -35.12 -8.28 -16.65
C MET A 231 -34.21 -9.49 -16.40
N ALA A 232 -33.52 -9.95 -17.45
CA ALA A 232 -32.62 -11.11 -17.41
C ALA A 232 -31.23 -10.81 -16.82
N CYS A 233 -30.85 -9.53 -16.71
CA CYS A 233 -29.58 -9.07 -16.15
C CYS A 233 -29.78 -7.94 -15.14
N THR A 234 -28.98 -7.94 -14.08
CA THR A 234 -28.86 -6.81 -13.15
C THR A 234 -27.37 -6.48 -12.94
N ILE A 235 -27.02 -5.20 -13.01
CA ILE A 235 -25.68 -4.69 -12.70
C ILE A 235 -25.80 -3.80 -11.47
N THR A 236 -25.12 -4.18 -10.41
CA THR A 236 -25.13 -3.49 -9.12
C THR A 236 -23.73 -2.95 -8.83
N PRO A 237 -23.54 -1.63 -8.78
CA PRO A 237 -22.26 -1.04 -8.36
C PRO A 237 -21.88 -1.55 -6.96
N LEU A 238 -20.60 -1.87 -6.77
CA LEU A 238 -20.08 -2.18 -5.44
C LEU A 238 -19.71 -0.87 -4.74
N TYR A 239 -20.16 -0.74 -3.49
CA TYR A 239 -19.89 0.41 -2.63
C TYR A 239 -18.68 0.09 -1.75
N GLU A 240 -17.50 0.50 -2.19
CA GLU A 240 -16.42 0.79 -1.25
C GLU A 240 -16.41 2.30 -1.04
N ASN A 241 -16.89 2.73 0.14
CA ASN A 241 -16.82 4.14 0.52
C ASN A 241 -15.36 4.60 0.51
N LEU A 242 -15.06 5.52 -0.42
CA LEU A 242 -14.02 6.54 -0.38
C LEU A 242 -12.64 6.09 0.17
N LEU A 243 -11.78 5.78 -0.81
CA LEU A 243 -10.32 5.82 -0.80
C LEU A 243 -9.66 4.50 -0.35
N SER A 244 -9.78 3.51 -1.23
CA SER A 244 -8.76 2.48 -1.37
C SER A 244 -7.47 3.14 -1.88
N GLY A 245 -6.59 3.52 -0.94
CA GLY A 245 -5.19 3.74 -1.25
C GLY A 245 -4.56 5.00 -0.73
N PHE A 246 -4.82 5.41 0.52
CA PHE A 246 -3.83 6.22 1.22
C PHE A 246 -2.60 5.37 1.52
N ASN A 247 -1.59 5.53 0.68
CA ASN A 247 -0.37 4.72 0.64
C ASN A 247 0.86 5.61 0.95
N GLU A 248 2.06 5.08 0.69
CA GLU A 248 3.34 5.81 0.84
C GLU A 248 3.43 7.13 0.02
N LEU A 249 2.43 7.46 -0.80
CA LEU A 249 2.29 8.73 -1.53
C LEU A 249 1.57 9.81 -0.71
N ASN A 250 1.23 9.57 0.55
CA ASN A 250 0.54 10.54 1.42
C ASN A 250 -0.78 11.03 0.77
N GLY A 251 -1.45 10.18 0.01
CA GLY A 251 -2.59 10.56 -0.83
C GLY A 251 -3.23 9.32 -1.46
N TRP A 252 -4.37 9.50 -2.11
CA TRP A 252 -5.13 8.40 -2.69
C TRP A 252 -4.71 8.06 -4.12
N ILE A 253 -4.91 6.81 -4.53
CA ILE A 253 -4.62 6.32 -5.89
C ILE A 253 -5.89 6.26 -6.74
N ALA A 254 -6.96 5.70 -6.18
CA ALA A 254 -8.25 5.55 -6.86
C ALA A 254 -9.45 5.53 -5.90
N ALA A 255 -10.63 5.77 -6.44
CA ALA A 255 -11.92 5.60 -5.76
C ALA A 255 -13.00 5.19 -6.78
N TRP A 256 -13.97 4.40 -6.37
CA TRP A 256 -15.11 4.05 -7.21
C TRP A 256 -16.41 3.94 -6.42
N GLY A 257 -17.54 4.06 -7.11
CA GLY A 257 -18.86 3.98 -6.51
C GLY A 257 -19.97 4.27 -7.51
N ASP A 258 -21.18 4.50 -7.00
CA ASP A 258 -22.37 4.84 -7.77
C ASP A 258 -22.54 6.38 -7.87
N ASP A 259 -23.02 6.89 -9.01
CA ASP A 259 -23.42 8.30 -9.18
C ASP A 259 -24.85 8.60 -8.67
N GLY A 260 -25.53 7.62 -8.11
CA GLY A 260 -26.92 7.70 -7.63
C GLY A 260 -27.95 7.42 -8.74
N SER A 261 -27.52 7.28 -9.99
CA SER A 261 -28.33 6.82 -11.12
C SER A 261 -28.05 5.35 -11.48
N GLY A 262 -27.20 4.67 -10.70
CA GLY A 262 -26.78 3.30 -10.90
C GLY A 262 -25.56 3.15 -11.82
N ASN A 263 -24.98 4.24 -12.32
CA ASN A 263 -23.74 4.18 -13.11
C ASN A 263 -22.53 4.01 -12.21
N ILE A 264 -21.50 3.37 -12.73
CA ILE A 264 -20.28 3.09 -11.97
C ILE A 264 -19.28 4.19 -12.30
N VAL A 265 -18.93 5.00 -11.32
CA VAL A 265 -17.91 6.04 -11.42
C VAL A 265 -16.59 5.48 -10.91
N ILE A 266 -15.55 5.51 -11.74
CA ILE A 266 -14.18 5.16 -11.39
C ILE A 266 -13.33 6.42 -11.51
N SER A 267 -12.65 6.78 -10.45
CA SER A 267 -11.79 7.95 -10.42
C SER A 267 -10.38 7.56 -10.04
N VAL A 268 -9.41 8.05 -10.81
CA VAL A 268 -8.02 7.64 -10.69
C VAL A 268 -7.08 8.84 -10.76
N ARG A 269 -5.94 8.73 -10.08
CA ARG A 269 -4.84 9.67 -10.23
C ARG A 269 -4.08 9.43 -11.54
N PRO A 270 -3.37 10.45 -12.06
CA PRO A 270 -2.41 10.26 -13.15
C PRO A 270 -1.42 9.12 -12.85
N GLY A 271 -1.16 8.27 -13.84
CA GLY A 271 -0.30 7.11 -13.71
C GLY A 271 1.18 7.45 -13.71
N ILE A 272 1.64 8.16 -12.68
CA ILE A 272 3.05 8.50 -12.49
C ILE A 272 3.85 7.27 -12.08
N GLN A 273 5.12 7.23 -12.49
CA GLN A 273 6.06 6.22 -12.02
C GLN A 273 6.66 6.67 -10.69
N VAL A 274 6.37 5.94 -9.63
CA VAL A 274 6.80 6.23 -8.28
C VAL A 274 8.16 5.57 -8.02
N PRO A 275 9.19 6.33 -7.61
CA PRO A 275 10.46 5.77 -7.17
C PRO A 275 10.44 5.34 -5.70
N ASP A 276 11.37 4.47 -5.32
CA ASP A 276 11.61 4.14 -3.91
C ASP A 276 12.49 5.20 -3.21
N SER A 277 12.06 6.46 -3.24
CA SER A 277 12.86 7.59 -2.72
C SER A 277 13.13 7.46 -1.21
N THR A 278 12.16 6.92 -0.46
CA THR A 278 12.26 6.70 0.99
C THR A 278 12.92 5.38 1.38
N GLY A 279 13.20 4.49 0.41
CA GLY A 279 13.95 3.25 0.66
C GLY A 279 13.16 2.15 1.37
N THR A 280 11.86 2.01 1.07
CA THR A 280 11.00 0.97 1.66
C THR A 280 11.24 -0.41 1.06
N GLY A 281 12.10 -0.55 0.05
CA GLY A 281 12.45 -1.80 -0.60
C GLY A 281 11.42 -2.27 -1.63
N ARG A 282 10.41 -1.45 -1.94
CA ARG A 282 9.29 -1.78 -2.84
C ARG A 282 9.60 -1.56 -4.34
N GLY A 283 10.76 -1.00 -4.67
CA GLY A 283 11.13 -0.70 -6.06
C GLY A 283 10.25 0.37 -6.70
N THR A 284 10.36 0.53 -8.02
CA THR A 284 9.53 1.48 -8.79
C THR A 284 8.21 0.85 -9.19
N TYR A 285 7.10 1.58 -9.11
CA TYR A 285 5.77 1.13 -9.52
C TYR A 285 4.97 2.27 -10.18
N TYR A 286 3.91 1.94 -10.93
CA TYR A 286 2.99 2.93 -11.46
C TYR A 286 1.78 3.11 -10.55
N VAL A 287 1.28 4.35 -10.49
CA VAL A 287 -0.04 4.63 -9.91
C VAL A 287 -1.11 4.06 -10.84
N GLU A 288 -1.81 3.03 -10.39
CA GLU A 288 -2.87 2.39 -11.16
C GLU A 288 -3.93 1.79 -10.20
N MET A 289 -5.16 1.70 -10.70
CA MET A 289 -6.27 1.07 -9.98
C MET A 289 -6.43 -0.37 -10.46
N ARG A 290 -6.63 -1.28 -9.52
CA ARG A 290 -7.04 -2.67 -9.76
C ARG A 290 -8.07 -3.03 -8.70
N GLY A 291 -9.33 -3.21 -9.08
CA GLY A 291 -10.38 -3.49 -8.10
C GLY A 291 -11.71 -3.90 -8.70
N ASP A 292 -12.56 -4.44 -7.84
CA ASP A 292 -13.90 -4.91 -8.16
C ASP A 292 -14.90 -3.76 -8.02
N VAL A 293 -15.56 -3.38 -9.12
CA VAL A 293 -16.37 -2.15 -9.18
C VAL A 293 -17.87 -2.41 -9.23
N ALA A 294 -18.27 -3.62 -9.62
CA ALA A 294 -19.68 -3.98 -9.71
C ALA A 294 -19.89 -5.50 -9.63
N GLN A 295 -21.10 -5.88 -9.23
CA GLN A 295 -21.62 -7.23 -9.31
C GLN A 295 -22.59 -7.32 -10.50
N LEU A 296 -22.46 -8.37 -11.29
CA LEU A 296 -23.36 -8.70 -12.39
C LEU A 296 -24.13 -9.97 -12.05
N THR A 297 -25.45 -9.93 -12.11
CA THR A 297 -26.31 -11.10 -11.88
C THR A 297 -27.18 -11.37 -13.11
N ILE A 298 -27.18 -12.63 -13.58
CA ILE A 298 -28.00 -13.12 -14.68
C ILE A 298 -28.94 -14.19 -14.13
N SER A 299 -30.25 -13.96 -14.21
CA SER A 299 -31.30 -14.80 -13.57
C SER A 299 -32.16 -15.59 -14.56
N GLY A 300 -31.86 -15.56 -15.86
CA GLY A 300 -32.71 -16.11 -16.94
C GLY A 300 -31.96 -16.98 -17.96
N ALA A 301 -32.17 -16.75 -19.26
CA ALA A 301 -31.35 -17.39 -20.30
C ALA A 301 -29.94 -16.80 -20.33
N ALA A 302 -28.98 -17.48 -20.96
CA ALA A 302 -27.64 -16.95 -21.17
C ALA A 302 -27.69 -15.56 -21.83
N GLN A 303 -26.86 -14.63 -21.37
CA GLN A 303 -26.85 -13.24 -21.81
C GLN A 303 -25.49 -12.87 -22.38
N THR A 304 -25.50 -12.07 -23.44
CA THR A 304 -24.27 -11.47 -23.96
C THR A 304 -23.93 -10.24 -23.14
N VAL A 305 -22.73 -10.23 -22.57
CA VAL A 305 -22.15 -9.08 -21.87
C VAL A 305 -21.11 -8.46 -22.78
N SER A 306 -21.17 -7.14 -22.92
CA SER A 306 -20.18 -6.41 -23.70
C SER A 306 -19.92 -5.02 -23.15
N VAL A 307 -18.73 -4.51 -23.44
CA VAL A 307 -18.36 -3.13 -23.13
C VAL A 307 -18.05 -2.43 -24.45
N SER A 308 -18.77 -1.35 -24.72
CA SER A 308 -18.60 -0.58 -25.95
C SER A 308 -18.14 0.84 -25.66
N GLY A 309 -17.50 1.46 -26.65
CA GLY A 309 -16.93 2.80 -26.55
C GLY A 309 -15.41 2.81 -26.77
N ALA A 310 -14.90 3.96 -27.21
CA ALA A 310 -13.48 4.18 -27.34
C ALA A 310 -12.84 4.32 -25.96
N MET A 311 -11.59 3.83 -25.81
CA MET A 311 -10.85 4.05 -24.57
C MET A 311 -10.69 5.57 -24.39
N PRO A 312 -11.05 6.12 -23.22
CA PRO A 312 -10.86 7.54 -22.98
C PRO A 312 -9.40 7.97 -23.22
N ASP A 313 -9.19 9.05 -23.97
CA ASP A 313 -7.86 9.45 -24.45
C ASP A 313 -6.88 9.82 -23.34
N PHE A 314 -7.36 10.15 -22.14
CA PHE A 314 -6.52 10.43 -20.97
C PHE A 314 -6.06 9.17 -20.24
N LEU A 315 -6.53 7.99 -20.64
CA LEU A 315 -6.08 6.69 -20.10
C LEU A 315 -4.91 6.15 -20.91
N ASP A 316 -3.98 5.49 -20.22
CA ASP A 316 -2.82 4.81 -20.80
C ASP A 316 -3.07 3.31 -20.94
N GLN A 317 -3.76 2.74 -19.96
CA GLN A 317 -4.16 1.33 -19.96
C GLN A 317 -5.56 1.20 -19.34
N LEU A 318 -6.42 0.40 -19.97
CA LEU A 318 -7.72 0.05 -19.45
C LEU A 318 -8.05 -1.41 -19.78
N GLU A 319 -8.38 -2.17 -18.75
CA GLU A 319 -8.87 -3.52 -18.86
C GLU A 319 -10.10 -3.71 -17.98
N ILE A 320 -11.14 -4.32 -18.54
CA ILE A 320 -12.36 -4.70 -17.81
C ILE A 320 -12.48 -6.22 -17.89
N ARG A 321 -12.55 -6.85 -16.72
CA ARG A 321 -12.63 -8.29 -16.56
C ARG A 321 -13.94 -8.67 -15.89
N ILE A 322 -14.39 -9.87 -16.18
CA ILE A 322 -15.50 -10.51 -15.49
C ILE A 322 -14.96 -11.77 -14.83
N SER A 323 -15.30 -12.00 -13.57
CA SER A 323 -14.90 -13.21 -12.85
C SER A 323 -15.27 -14.46 -13.65
N SER A 324 -14.39 -15.48 -13.62
CA SER A 324 -14.55 -16.72 -14.38
C SER A 324 -14.40 -16.60 -15.90
N VAL A 325 -14.13 -15.41 -16.45
CA VAL A 325 -13.71 -15.23 -17.86
C VAL A 325 -12.18 -15.10 -17.90
N PRO A 326 -11.47 -15.97 -18.65
CA PRO A 326 -10.00 -16.01 -18.62
C PRO A 326 -9.33 -14.82 -19.35
N TYR A 327 -10.09 -14.11 -20.19
CA TYR A 327 -9.64 -12.94 -20.95
C TYR A 327 -10.50 -11.71 -20.60
N PRO A 328 -9.99 -10.50 -20.81
CA PRO A 328 -10.78 -9.29 -20.63
C PRO A 328 -11.92 -9.20 -21.63
N VAL A 329 -13.06 -8.66 -21.18
CA VAL A 329 -14.18 -8.30 -22.05
C VAL A 329 -13.94 -6.97 -22.75
N TYR A 330 -13.00 -6.18 -22.22
CA TYR A 330 -12.52 -4.95 -22.83
C TYR A 330 -11.04 -4.74 -22.53
N GLN A 331 -10.24 -4.41 -23.54
CA GLN A 331 -8.84 -4.09 -23.37
C GLN A 331 -8.40 -3.00 -24.35
N ASN A 332 -8.01 -1.84 -23.83
CA ASN A 332 -7.42 -0.72 -24.59
C ASN A 332 -8.18 -0.35 -25.89
N GLY A 333 -9.52 -0.33 -25.85
CA GLY A 333 -10.36 -0.03 -27.02
C GLY A 333 -10.89 -1.26 -27.75
N ALA A 334 -10.29 -2.44 -27.57
CA ALA A 334 -10.79 -3.69 -28.11
C ALA A 334 -11.90 -4.26 -27.23
N ASN A 335 -13.05 -4.56 -27.82
CA ASN A 335 -14.18 -5.21 -27.17
C ASN A 335 -14.21 -6.70 -27.52
N ALA A 336 -14.35 -7.55 -26.52
CA ALA A 336 -14.54 -8.99 -26.67
C ALA A 336 -15.83 -9.40 -25.93
N PRO A 337 -17.02 -9.27 -26.56
CA PRO A 337 -18.27 -9.69 -25.95
C PRO A 337 -18.23 -11.16 -25.52
N VAL A 338 -18.80 -11.45 -24.36
CA VAL A 338 -18.84 -12.80 -23.79
C VAL A 338 -20.27 -13.23 -23.53
N VAL A 339 -20.59 -14.48 -23.83
CA VAL A 339 -21.87 -15.07 -23.46
C VAL A 339 -21.71 -15.70 -22.07
N LEU A 340 -22.45 -15.19 -21.10
CA LEU A 340 -22.46 -15.71 -19.73
C LEU A 340 -23.74 -16.49 -19.47
N MET A 341 -23.57 -17.61 -18.78
CA MET A 341 -24.67 -18.40 -18.25
C MET A 341 -25.29 -17.71 -17.04
N PRO A 342 -26.46 -18.17 -16.56
CA PRO A 342 -27.06 -17.65 -15.34
C PRO A 342 -26.12 -17.82 -14.15
N GLY A 343 -26.03 -16.78 -13.34
CA GLY A 343 -25.12 -16.73 -12.20
C GLY A 343 -24.75 -15.30 -11.80
N THR A 344 -23.95 -15.20 -10.75
CA THR A 344 -23.39 -13.96 -10.22
C THR A 344 -21.90 -13.89 -10.52
N TYR A 345 -21.48 -12.75 -11.06
CA TYR A 345 -20.12 -12.46 -11.49
C TYR A 345 -19.67 -11.13 -10.91
N THR A 346 -18.36 -10.96 -10.76
CA THR A 346 -17.75 -9.69 -10.38
C THR A 346 -17.15 -9.02 -11.61
N ILE A 347 -17.34 -7.71 -11.73
CA ILE A 347 -16.71 -6.87 -12.75
C ILE A 347 -15.53 -6.17 -12.11
N SER A 348 -14.34 -6.47 -12.61
CA SER A 348 -13.08 -5.87 -12.15
C SER A 348 -12.54 -4.90 -13.19
N VAL A 349 -12.03 -3.76 -12.73
CA VAL A 349 -11.41 -2.74 -13.56
C VAL A 349 -9.94 -2.63 -13.20
N TYR A 350 -9.09 -2.63 -14.24
CA TYR A 350 -7.68 -2.34 -14.14
C TYR A 350 -7.42 -1.12 -15.01
N VAL A 351 -7.07 0.00 -14.41
CA VAL A 351 -6.95 1.26 -15.14
C VAL A 351 -5.75 2.06 -14.68
N ARG A 352 -4.99 2.55 -15.65
CA ARG A 352 -3.90 3.50 -15.46
C ARG A 352 -4.15 4.71 -16.34
N ALA A 353 -4.20 5.89 -15.72
CA ALA A 353 -4.24 7.14 -16.44
C ALA A 353 -2.87 7.50 -17.02
N LYS A 354 -2.82 8.31 -18.07
CA LYS A 354 -1.56 8.88 -18.54
C LYS A 354 -0.95 9.75 -17.44
N ASN A 355 0.38 9.84 -17.41
CA ASN A 355 1.11 10.65 -16.43
C ASN A 355 0.75 12.15 -16.50
N ASN A 356 0.33 12.63 -17.68
CA ASN A 356 -0.06 14.00 -17.96
C ASN A 356 -1.58 14.18 -18.10
N ALA A 357 -2.38 13.22 -17.59
CA ALA A 357 -3.83 13.32 -17.66
C ALA A 357 -4.35 14.57 -16.92
N GLU A 358 -5.14 15.38 -17.61
CA GLU A 358 -5.59 16.67 -17.06
C GLU A 358 -6.68 16.49 -15.98
N PRO A 359 -6.61 17.23 -14.86
CA PRO A 359 -7.69 17.28 -13.87
C PRO A 359 -9.02 17.71 -14.48
N GLY A 360 -10.08 17.02 -14.12
CA GLY A 360 -11.42 17.21 -14.69
C GLY A 360 -11.70 16.40 -15.95
N SER A 361 -10.72 15.65 -16.48
CA SER A 361 -10.96 14.74 -17.60
C SER A 361 -12.03 13.71 -17.26
N VAL A 362 -13.00 13.52 -18.15
CA VAL A 362 -14.09 12.55 -18.02
C VAL A 362 -14.21 11.73 -19.29
N GLY A 363 -14.37 10.43 -19.15
CA GLY A 363 -14.62 9.51 -20.26
C GLY A 363 -15.61 8.44 -19.84
N GLN A 364 -16.30 7.84 -20.79
CA GLN A 364 -17.34 6.86 -20.49
C GLN A 364 -17.28 5.67 -21.44
N LEU A 365 -17.52 4.49 -20.88
CA LEU A 365 -17.80 3.28 -21.63
C LEU A 365 -19.20 2.79 -21.30
N GLN A 366 -19.80 2.07 -22.23
CA GLN A 366 -21.13 1.51 -22.04
C GLN A 366 -21.01 0.01 -21.78
N LEU A 367 -21.32 -0.41 -20.55
CA LEU A 367 -21.48 -1.81 -20.19
C LEU A 367 -22.92 -2.24 -20.48
N THR A 368 -23.08 -3.38 -21.13
CA THR A 368 -24.38 -3.95 -21.52
C THR A 368 -24.45 -5.42 -21.14
N CYS A 369 -25.62 -5.87 -20.69
CA CYS A 369 -25.98 -7.27 -20.48
C CYS A 369 -27.45 -7.44 -20.85
N GLY A 370 -27.73 -8.08 -21.99
CA GLY A 370 -29.11 -8.16 -22.50
C GLY A 370 -29.75 -6.78 -22.65
N SER A 371 -30.88 -6.54 -21.97
CA SER A 371 -31.54 -5.23 -21.92
C SER A 371 -30.99 -4.29 -20.83
N ALA A 372 -30.16 -4.78 -19.92
CA ALA A 372 -29.54 -3.95 -18.88
C ALA A 372 -28.33 -3.20 -19.45
N SER A 373 -28.22 -1.94 -19.06
CA SER A 373 -27.18 -1.02 -19.55
C SER A 373 -26.74 -0.10 -18.42
N ARG A 374 -25.43 0.07 -18.24
CA ARG A 374 -24.80 0.97 -17.25
C ARG A 374 -23.58 1.65 -17.82
N GLN A 375 -23.38 2.92 -17.48
CA GLN A 375 -22.15 3.61 -17.83
C GLN A 375 -21.03 3.26 -16.84
N LEU A 376 -19.84 3.03 -17.38
CA LEU A 376 -18.57 3.05 -16.65
C LEU A 376 -17.95 4.41 -16.91
N ILE A 377 -17.97 5.29 -15.91
CA ILE A 377 -17.52 6.67 -16.04
C ILE A 377 -16.14 6.81 -15.39
N PHE A 378 -15.12 7.04 -16.21
CA PHE A 378 -13.75 7.26 -15.78
C PHE A 378 -13.49 8.75 -15.60
N LYS A 379 -12.86 9.14 -14.48
CA LYS A 379 -12.56 10.55 -14.20
C LYS A 379 -11.16 10.75 -13.61
N ILE A 380 -10.53 11.85 -14.02
CA ILE A 380 -9.45 12.47 -13.24
C ILE A 380 -10.11 13.59 -12.43
N PRO A 381 -10.21 13.48 -11.10
CA PRO A 381 -10.82 14.53 -10.29
C PRO A 381 -9.94 15.77 -10.21
N GLN A 382 -10.54 16.89 -9.79
CA GLN A 382 -9.78 18.07 -9.40
C GLN A 382 -8.89 17.75 -8.19
N TRP A 383 -7.77 18.48 -8.04
CA TRP A 383 -6.79 18.20 -6.99
C TRP A 383 -7.34 18.37 -5.58
N ASN A 384 -8.24 19.34 -5.40
CA ASN A 384 -8.91 19.69 -4.14
C ASN A 384 -10.15 18.83 -3.83
N ASN A 385 -10.57 17.94 -4.73
CA ASN A 385 -11.77 17.12 -4.49
C ASN A 385 -11.59 16.16 -3.31
N TRP A 386 -10.39 15.59 -3.15
CA TRP A 386 -10.13 14.47 -2.22
C TRP A 386 -8.81 14.60 -1.44
N GLY A 387 -8.27 15.81 -1.37
CA GLY A 387 -7.04 16.10 -0.63
C GLY A 387 -6.59 17.54 -0.80
N ILE A 388 -5.51 17.90 -0.12
CA ILE A 388 -4.83 19.18 -0.19
C ILE A 388 -4.04 19.22 -1.50
N GLN A 389 -4.33 20.17 -2.38
CA GLN A 389 -3.54 20.34 -3.59
C GLN A 389 -2.11 20.73 -3.22
N VAL A 390 -1.14 20.09 -3.86
CA VAL A 390 0.27 20.49 -3.79
C VAL A 390 0.86 20.60 -5.18
N ASP A 391 1.41 21.76 -5.51
CA ASP A 391 2.14 22.00 -6.74
C ASP A 391 3.62 21.76 -6.50
N VAL A 392 4.26 20.99 -7.39
CA VAL A 392 5.67 20.60 -7.29
C VAL A 392 6.49 21.38 -8.31
N TYR A 393 7.61 21.92 -7.86
CA TYR A 393 8.52 22.72 -8.66
C TYR A 393 9.95 22.20 -8.51
N ASP A 394 10.69 22.28 -9.61
CA ASP A 394 12.12 21.99 -9.69
C ASP A 394 12.91 23.29 -9.48
N GLY A 395 13.81 23.30 -8.51
CA GLY A 395 14.41 24.50 -7.95
C GLY A 395 13.66 25.06 -6.74
N THR A 396 14.30 26.02 -6.08
CA THR A 396 13.86 26.63 -4.82
C THR A 396 13.09 27.95 -5.00
N ASP A 397 12.81 28.33 -6.24
CA ASP A 397 12.27 29.64 -6.63
C ASP A 397 10.83 29.59 -7.16
N PHE A 398 10.17 28.42 -7.09
CA PHE A 398 8.80 28.20 -7.55
C PHE A 398 8.56 28.53 -9.03
N ASN A 399 9.60 28.54 -9.88
CA ASN A 399 9.48 28.95 -11.28
C ASN A 399 9.38 27.79 -12.28
N LYS A 400 9.82 26.58 -11.94
CA LYS A 400 9.78 25.41 -12.85
C LYS A 400 8.77 24.37 -12.40
N TYR A 401 7.51 24.62 -12.68
CA TYR A 401 6.41 23.70 -12.37
C TYR A 401 6.58 22.32 -13.04
N LYS A 402 6.34 21.25 -12.27
CA LYS A 402 6.44 19.85 -12.72
C LYS A 402 5.11 19.10 -12.72
N GLY A 403 4.13 19.59 -11.97
CA GLY A 403 2.85 18.93 -11.82
C GLY A 403 2.25 19.19 -10.45
N SER A 404 1.00 18.79 -10.29
CA SER A 404 0.32 18.83 -8.99
C SER A 404 0.05 17.41 -8.50
N TRP A 405 -0.04 17.29 -7.20
CA TRP A 405 -0.52 16.12 -6.50
C TRP A 405 -1.57 16.53 -5.47
N SER A 406 -2.06 15.56 -4.70
CA SER A 406 -3.01 15.80 -3.63
C SER A 406 -2.69 14.91 -2.45
N VAL A 407 -2.55 15.53 -1.28
CA VAL A 407 -2.15 14.84 -0.07
C VAL A 407 -3.19 14.96 1.03
N GLY A 408 -3.22 14.05 2.00
CA GLY A 408 -4.16 14.16 3.11
C GLY A 408 -3.61 14.92 4.33
N ALA A 409 -2.30 15.13 4.42
CA ALA A 409 -1.70 16.01 5.42
C ALA A 409 -0.42 16.70 4.92
N ILE A 410 -0.08 17.82 5.54
CA ILE A 410 1.21 18.49 5.35
C ILE A 410 2.18 17.94 6.40
N TYR A 411 2.76 16.77 6.09
CA TYR A 411 3.67 16.06 6.98
C TYR A 411 4.69 15.22 6.20
N PHE A 412 5.97 15.60 6.31
CA PHE A 412 7.09 14.72 6.00
C PHE A 412 8.30 15.01 6.90
N TRP A 413 9.08 13.98 7.16
CA TRP A 413 10.33 14.04 7.91
C TRP A 413 11.36 13.09 7.30
N LEU A 414 12.26 13.65 6.49
CA LEU A 414 13.25 12.92 5.70
C LEU A 414 14.63 13.40 6.14
N SER A 415 15.16 12.83 7.21
CA SER A 415 16.35 13.38 7.89
C SER A 415 17.29 12.28 8.36
N ASN A 416 18.57 12.59 8.58
CA ASN A 416 19.50 11.63 9.20
C ASN A 416 19.36 11.50 10.73
N ASN A 417 18.47 12.27 11.36
CA ASN A 417 18.25 12.18 12.80
C ASN A 417 17.38 10.95 13.13
N PRO A 418 17.74 10.18 14.17
CA PRO A 418 17.01 8.98 14.52
C PRO A 418 15.62 9.36 15.08
N LEU A 419 14.60 9.25 14.24
CA LEU A 419 13.27 8.96 14.74
C LEU A 419 13.25 7.48 15.14
N PRO A 420 12.61 7.10 16.27
CA PRO A 420 12.30 5.70 16.51
C PRO A 420 11.51 5.15 15.33
N ASN A 421 11.68 3.86 14.98
CA ASN A 421 10.97 3.19 13.89
C ASN A 421 9.45 3.45 13.98
N ILE A 422 8.97 4.51 13.31
CA ILE A 422 7.55 4.76 13.14
C ILE A 422 7.13 3.71 12.11
N PRO A 423 6.13 2.86 12.42
CA PRO A 423 5.58 1.94 11.43
C PRO A 423 5.28 2.73 10.15
N THR A 424 5.70 2.21 9.00
CA THR A 424 5.44 2.79 7.68
C THR A 424 3.95 2.80 7.30
N SER A 425 3.05 2.71 8.28
CA SER A 425 1.62 2.40 8.14
C SER A 425 0.67 3.56 8.44
N GLY A 426 1.17 4.77 8.72
CA GLY A 426 0.32 5.97 8.85
C GLY A 426 0.03 6.60 7.47
N PRO A 427 -1.23 6.72 7.02
CA PRO A 427 -1.62 7.07 5.65
C PRO A 427 -1.19 8.46 5.16
N TYR A 428 -0.82 9.39 6.05
CA TYR A 428 -0.46 10.76 5.65
C TYR A 428 0.94 11.23 6.06
N PHE A 429 1.83 10.31 6.40
CA PHE A 429 3.19 10.66 6.82
C PHE A 429 4.23 10.09 5.87
N SER A 430 5.11 10.95 5.35
CA SER A 430 6.32 10.50 4.65
C SER A 430 7.52 10.62 5.59
N ILE A 431 7.98 9.50 6.15
CA ILE A 431 9.09 9.48 7.11
C ILE A 431 10.18 8.53 6.62
N ALA A 432 11.42 9.00 6.61
CA ALA A 432 12.57 8.19 6.23
C ALA A 432 13.87 8.72 6.85
N ASN A 433 14.78 7.81 7.18
CA ASN A 433 16.13 8.17 7.59
C ASN A 433 17.03 8.38 6.36
N ARG A 434 16.80 9.45 5.62
CA ARG A 434 17.48 9.74 4.34
C ARG A 434 17.61 11.24 4.06
N LEU A 435 18.81 11.66 3.69
CA LEU A 435 19.10 13.00 3.17
C LEU A 435 18.91 13.09 1.65
N ASN A 436 18.67 14.31 1.16
CA ASN A 436 18.55 14.65 -0.24
C ASN A 436 17.48 13.79 -0.92
N THR A 437 16.33 13.69 -0.25
CA THR A 437 15.19 12.88 -0.65
C THR A 437 13.95 13.76 -0.64
N ALA A 438 13.05 13.53 -1.60
CA ALA A 438 11.71 14.09 -1.59
C ALA A 438 10.69 12.99 -1.21
N PRO A 439 9.50 13.37 -0.68
CA PRO A 439 8.38 12.45 -0.55
C PRO A 439 8.11 11.70 -1.85
N LYS A 440 7.67 10.43 -1.81
CA LYS A 440 7.57 9.57 -3.01
C LYS A 440 6.77 10.20 -4.16
N TRP A 441 5.67 10.88 -3.83
CA TRP A 441 4.82 11.59 -4.79
C TRP A 441 5.54 12.79 -5.44
N ALA A 442 6.30 13.56 -4.68
CA ALA A 442 7.09 14.68 -5.19
C ALA A 442 8.27 14.18 -6.04
N ALA A 443 8.97 13.15 -5.55
CA ALA A 443 10.09 12.52 -6.24
C ALA A 443 9.70 12.00 -7.64
N ALA A 444 8.50 11.42 -7.75
CA ALA A 444 7.93 10.93 -8.99
C ALA A 444 7.68 12.06 -10.03
N LEU A 445 7.23 13.23 -9.58
CA LEU A 445 6.97 14.39 -10.45
C LEU A 445 8.27 15.14 -10.82
N LEU A 446 9.24 15.21 -9.92
CA LEU A 446 10.52 15.87 -10.15
C LEU A 446 11.38 15.11 -11.16
N ASN A 447 11.82 13.91 -10.77
CA ASN A 447 12.65 13.02 -11.59
C ASN A 447 12.63 11.61 -10.98
N PRO A 448 11.82 10.67 -11.49
CA PRO A 448 11.67 9.35 -10.91
C PRO A 448 12.92 8.47 -11.04
N SER A 449 13.87 8.83 -11.91
CA SER A 449 15.12 8.09 -12.11
C SER A 449 16.28 8.62 -11.26
N ALA A 450 16.07 9.71 -10.51
CA ALA A 450 17.11 10.30 -9.69
C ALA A 450 17.44 9.40 -8.48
N ARG A 451 18.70 9.49 -8.02
CA ARG A 451 19.14 8.83 -6.77
C ARG A 451 19.14 9.78 -5.57
N ARG A 452 18.98 11.09 -5.84
CA ARG A 452 18.91 12.19 -4.89
C ARG A 452 18.00 13.26 -5.47
N TRP A 453 17.20 13.89 -4.62
CA TRP A 453 16.36 15.03 -4.93
C TRP A 453 16.84 16.20 -4.08
N THR A 454 17.53 17.12 -4.73
CA THR A 454 17.98 18.41 -4.20
C THR A 454 17.31 19.50 -5.00
N ASP A 455 17.24 20.71 -4.45
CA ASP A 455 16.69 21.89 -5.10
C ASP A 455 15.28 21.66 -5.65
N TRP A 456 14.29 21.61 -4.77
CA TRP A 456 12.88 21.47 -5.15
C TRP A 456 11.99 22.30 -4.23
N SER A 457 10.78 22.61 -4.68
CA SER A 457 9.83 23.38 -3.88
C SER A 457 8.40 22.89 -4.06
N LEU A 458 7.59 23.17 -3.04
CA LEU A 458 6.21 22.73 -2.91
C LEU A 458 5.32 23.91 -2.52
N ARG A 459 4.21 24.08 -3.23
CA ARG A 459 3.14 25.00 -2.82
C ARG A 459 1.87 24.22 -2.55
N TYR A 460 1.49 24.16 -1.28
CA TYR A 460 0.23 23.60 -0.83
C TYR A 460 -0.85 24.68 -0.87
N ASN A 461 -2.01 24.34 -1.43
CA ASN A 461 -3.20 25.15 -1.43
C ASN A 461 -4.35 24.32 -0.84
N GLY A 462 -4.86 24.74 0.31
CA GLY A 462 -5.87 24.01 1.04
C GLY A 462 -6.89 24.91 1.72
N ARG A 463 -7.94 24.27 2.25
CA ARG A 463 -8.91 24.89 3.15
C ARG A 463 -8.82 24.19 4.49
N LEU A 464 -8.60 24.93 5.55
CA LEU A 464 -8.42 24.39 6.90
C LEU A 464 -9.59 24.85 7.78
N TYR A 465 -10.34 23.90 8.32
CA TYR A 465 -11.29 24.20 9.37
C TYR A 465 -10.55 24.48 10.67
N LEU A 466 -10.87 25.59 11.32
CA LEU A 466 -10.32 25.99 12.61
C LEU A 466 -11.46 26.34 13.57
N PRO A 467 -11.58 25.65 14.72
CA PRO A 467 -12.65 25.92 15.68
C PRO A 467 -12.39 27.20 16.51
N TRP A 468 -11.27 27.89 16.28
CA TRP A 468 -10.89 29.11 16.99
C TRP A 468 -10.65 30.26 16.03
N ARG A 469 -10.93 31.48 16.50
CA ARG A 469 -10.57 32.72 15.81
C ARG A 469 -9.10 33.11 16.04
N ASN A 470 -8.62 32.91 17.26
CA ASN A 470 -7.25 33.23 17.67
C ASN A 470 -6.52 31.94 18.01
N PHE A 471 -5.41 31.68 17.33
CA PHE A 471 -4.68 30.42 17.40
C PHE A 471 -3.20 30.66 17.12
N ARG A 472 -2.39 29.65 17.41
CA ARG A 472 -0.99 29.58 17.02
C ARG A 472 -0.89 28.68 15.80
N VAL A 473 -0.11 29.12 14.82
CA VAL A 473 0.40 28.26 13.74
C VAL A 473 1.84 27.98 14.03
N GLY A 474 2.22 26.73 13.89
CA GLY A 474 3.55 26.22 14.03
C GLY A 474 3.95 25.43 12.80
N VAL A 475 5.23 25.46 12.47
CA VAL A 475 5.77 24.67 11.36
C VAL A 475 7.16 24.16 11.72
N TRP A 476 7.33 22.83 11.64
CA TRP A 476 8.66 22.25 11.53
C TRP A 476 9.11 22.39 10.10
N HIS A 477 10.33 22.90 9.92
CA HIS A 477 10.96 23.00 8.62
C HIS A 477 12.47 22.96 8.74
N ASP A 478 13.16 22.68 7.65
CA ASP A 478 14.60 22.80 7.50
C ASP A 478 14.96 23.67 6.28
N GLY A 479 14.19 23.56 5.21
CA GLY A 479 14.25 24.47 4.09
C GLY A 479 13.66 25.86 4.36
N GLY A 480 13.47 26.66 3.30
CA GLY A 480 12.67 27.88 3.39
C GLY A 480 11.19 27.55 3.50
N VAL A 481 10.44 28.27 4.33
CA VAL A 481 9.02 28.02 4.55
C VAL A 481 8.22 29.32 4.64
N ASN A 482 6.99 29.29 4.13
CA ASN A 482 6.02 30.35 4.29
C ASN A 482 4.63 29.76 4.45
N VAL A 483 4.02 29.96 5.62
CA VAL A 483 2.64 29.60 5.92
C VAL A 483 1.83 30.87 5.97
N SER A 484 0.79 30.97 5.13
CA SER A 484 -0.12 32.11 5.07
C SER A 484 -1.55 31.63 5.31
N ILE A 485 -2.22 32.22 6.29
CA ILE A 485 -3.62 31.96 6.64
C ILE A 485 -4.21 33.24 7.23
N CYS A 486 -5.40 33.64 6.75
CA CYS A 486 -6.02 34.91 7.16
C CYS A 486 -5.16 36.17 6.91
N GLY A 487 -4.23 36.12 5.95
CA GLY A 487 -3.30 37.21 5.63
C GLY A 487 -2.12 37.36 6.59
N GLU A 488 -2.01 36.47 7.58
CA GLU A 488 -0.94 36.41 8.57
C GLU A 488 -0.23 35.05 8.48
N GLY A 489 0.91 34.90 9.16
CA GLY A 489 1.47 33.58 9.41
C GLY A 489 2.97 33.55 9.62
N VAL A 490 3.57 32.39 9.35
CA VAL A 490 4.98 32.11 9.62
C VAL A 490 5.76 32.25 8.33
N SER A 491 6.73 33.15 8.27
CA SER A 491 7.61 33.29 7.11
C SER A 491 9.06 33.21 7.52
N GLN A 492 9.79 32.26 6.92
CA GLN A 492 11.23 32.13 7.08
C GLN A 492 11.84 31.71 5.74
N TRP A 493 12.44 32.69 5.07
CA TRP A 493 13.20 32.46 3.84
C TRP A 493 14.70 32.41 4.14
N GLY A 494 15.35 31.31 3.75
CA GLY A 494 16.79 31.09 3.92
C GLY A 494 17.11 29.68 4.40
N ASN A 495 18.23 29.11 3.93
CA ASN A 495 18.55 27.70 4.13
C ASN A 495 18.83 27.40 5.60
N THR A 496 18.23 26.34 6.09
CA THR A 496 18.46 25.90 7.45
C THR A 496 18.87 24.44 7.45
N PHE A 497 20.18 24.19 7.52
CA PHE A 497 20.75 22.83 7.43
C PHE A 497 20.37 21.90 8.60
N SER A 498 19.39 22.27 9.42
CA SER A 498 18.88 21.46 10.53
C SER A 498 17.42 21.81 10.80
N PRO A 499 16.56 20.81 11.06
CA PRO A 499 15.15 21.02 11.38
C PRO A 499 14.97 21.99 12.55
N ARG A 500 14.04 22.92 12.39
CA ARG A 500 13.65 23.91 13.39
C ARG A 500 12.14 24.08 13.42
N PHE A 501 11.62 24.45 14.58
CA PHE A 501 10.23 24.83 14.72
C PHE A 501 10.08 26.35 14.76
N ARG A 502 9.12 26.85 14.00
CA ARG A 502 8.69 28.25 14.04
C ARG A 502 7.22 28.32 14.36
N THR A 503 6.81 29.39 15.02
CA THR A 503 5.41 29.60 15.35
C THR A 503 5.09 31.09 15.43
N GLU A 504 3.87 31.42 15.07
CA GLU A 504 3.30 32.75 15.17
C GLU A 504 1.88 32.64 15.74
N THR A 505 1.38 33.70 16.37
CA THR A 505 -0.03 33.80 16.76
C THR A 505 -0.80 34.53 15.67
N ILE A 506 -1.89 33.94 15.21
CA ILE A 506 -2.74 34.47 14.14
C ILE A 506 -4.14 34.74 14.67
N SER A 507 -4.76 35.81 14.14
CA SER A 507 -6.15 36.16 14.42
C SER A 507 -6.96 36.29 13.13
N CYS A 508 -7.85 35.35 12.86
CA CYS A 508 -8.79 35.45 11.75
C CYS A 508 -9.98 36.37 12.08
N THR A 509 -10.80 36.71 11.08
CA THR A 509 -12.04 37.47 11.30
C THR A 509 -13.10 36.62 12.03
N SER A 510 -13.14 35.31 11.78
CA SER A 510 -14.02 34.34 12.43
C SER A 510 -13.36 32.97 12.59
N ALA A 511 -13.92 32.13 13.48
CA ALA A 511 -13.68 30.69 13.42
C ALA A 511 -14.35 30.09 12.17
N GLY A 512 -13.93 28.90 11.77
CA GLY A 512 -14.47 28.17 10.63
C GLY A 512 -13.40 27.83 9.60
N VAL A 513 -13.84 27.64 8.36
CA VAL A 513 -12.96 27.26 7.24
C VAL A 513 -12.19 28.49 6.74
N GLN A 514 -10.88 28.36 6.63
CA GLN A 514 -9.97 29.39 6.13
C GLN A 514 -9.13 28.83 4.99
N ASP A 515 -8.86 29.65 3.98
CA ASP A 515 -7.87 29.32 2.97
C ASP A 515 -6.46 29.37 3.58
N ILE A 516 -5.64 28.38 3.26
CA ILE A 516 -4.26 28.27 3.72
C ILE A 516 -3.35 27.97 2.52
N THR A 517 -2.24 28.70 2.48
CA THR A 517 -1.12 28.42 1.57
C THR A 517 0.10 28.06 2.40
N VAL A 518 0.76 26.96 2.07
CA VAL A 518 2.06 26.58 2.63
C VAL A 518 3.05 26.43 1.50
N GLU A 519 4.10 27.24 1.51
CA GLU A 519 5.21 27.14 0.59
C GLU A 519 6.42 26.59 1.33
N TYR A 520 7.12 25.66 0.70
CA TYR A 520 8.34 25.07 1.21
C TYR A 520 9.33 24.91 0.06
N PHE A 521 10.60 25.20 0.28
CA PHE A 521 11.66 24.78 -0.63
C PHE A 521 12.73 24.02 0.13
N GLU A 522 13.33 23.04 -0.54
CA GLU A 522 14.47 22.27 -0.07
C GLU A 522 15.65 22.47 -1.01
N ASP A 523 16.84 22.76 -0.46
CA ASP A 523 18.08 22.84 -1.23
C ASP A 523 18.83 21.50 -1.17
N ARG A 524 19.35 21.12 0.00
CA ARG A 524 20.10 19.89 0.25
C ARG A 524 20.07 19.54 1.74
N GLY A 525 20.14 18.25 2.01
CA GLY A 525 20.30 17.73 3.36
C GLY A 525 19.03 17.07 3.86
N ASP A 526 18.55 17.50 5.01
CA ASP A 526 17.27 17.00 5.54
C ASP A 526 16.13 17.46 4.60
N ALA A 527 14.92 16.97 4.78
CA ALA A 527 13.73 17.60 4.23
C ALA A 527 12.60 17.38 5.22
N VAL A 528 12.16 18.45 5.87
CA VAL A 528 11.16 18.43 6.94
C VAL A 528 10.09 19.47 6.67
N LEU A 529 8.84 19.04 6.77
CA LEU A 529 7.69 19.95 6.80
C LEU A 529 6.56 19.33 7.61
N ILE A 530 6.21 19.94 8.74
CA ILE A 530 5.04 19.52 9.53
C ILE A 530 4.26 20.76 9.93
N LEU A 531 3.01 20.86 9.48
CA LEU A 531 2.09 21.92 9.93
C LEU A 531 1.47 21.54 11.28
N VAL A 532 1.51 22.47 12.23
CA VAL A 532 0.91 22.35 13.56
C VAL A 532 0.02 23.58 13.81
N VAL A 533 -1.18 23.38 14.36
CA VAL A 533 -2.06 24.47 14.79
C VAL A 533 -2.52 24.23 16.21
N GLY A 534 -2.87 25.27 16.95
CA GLY A 534 -3.45 25.08 18.28
C GLY A 534 -4.08 26.35 18.83
N PRO A 535 -5.04 26.26 19.76
CA PRO A 535 -5.67 27.43 20.34
C PRO A 535 -4.62 28.30 21.04
N GLN A 536 -4.87 29.61 21.15
CA GLN A 536 -3.98 30.49 21.92
C GLN A 536 -4.15 30.29 23.45
N SER A 537 -5.29 29.75 23.89
CA SER A 537 -5.73 29.72 25.29
C SER A 537 -5.03 28.69 26.18
N ASP A 538 -4.43 27.65 25.61
CA ASP A 538 -3.83 26.53 26.37
C ASP A 538 -2.51 26.07 25.74
N ASN A 539 -2.09 24.81 25.91
CA ASN A 539 -0.90 24.24 25.28
C ASN A 539 -1.26 23.10 24.30
N GLY A 540 -2.52 23.01 23.90
CA GLY A 540 -2.99 22.09 22.88
C GLY A 540 -2.33 22.36 21.54
N ALA A 541 -2.02 21.29 20.81
CA ALA A 541 -1.57 21.35 19.43
C ALA A 541 -2.18 20.22 18.62
N TYR A 542 -2.36 20.49 17.34
CA TYR A 542 -3.06 19.66 16.38
C TYR A 542 -2.20 19.58 15.12
N ILE A 543 -1.96 18.39 14.60
CA ILE A 543 -1.47 18.17 13.24
C ILE A 543 -2.69 17.81 12.40
N PRO A 544 -3.21 18.75 11.57
CA PRO A 544 -4.43 18.52 10.81
C PRO A 544 -4.21 17.56 9.64
N THR A 545 -5.20 16.73 9.39
CA THR A 545 -5.33 15.86 8.22
C THR A 545 -6.71 16.05 7.59
N ILE A 546 -7.02 15.35 6.50
CA ILE A 546 -8.38 15.35 5.92
C ILE A 546 -9.39 14.52 6.74
N ASP A 547 -8.91 13.63 7.60
CA ASP A 547 -9.75 12.77 8.48
C ASP A 547 -10.05 13.42 9.84
N GLY A 548 -9.24 14.40 10.26
CA GLY A 548 -9.28 14.97 11.61
C GLY A 548 -7.96 15.64 11.97
N ALA A 549 -7.50 15.42 13.20
CA ALA A 549 -6.15 15.82 13.59
C ALA A 549 -5.55 14.91 14.66
N TRP A 550 -4.23 14.80 14.65
CA TRP A 550 -3.49 14.31 15.80
C TRP A 550 -3.38 15.40 16.84
N TYR A 551 -3.77 15.12 18.07
CA TYR A 551 -3.82 16.05 19.18
C TYR A 551 -2.76 15.75 20.24
N CYS A 552 -2.06 16.78 20.67
CA CYS A 552 -1.17 16.81 21.81
C CYS A 552 -1.75 17.79 22.85
N ASN A 553 -2.00 17.33 24.08
CA ASN A 553 -2.58 18.19 25.13
C ASN A 553 -1.55 19.07 25.86
N ASN A 554 -0.25 18.82 25.68
CA ASN A 554 0.82 19.58 26.31
C ASN A 554 2.01 19.82 25.36
N PHE A 555 1.73 20.59 24.32
CA PHE A 555 2.70 20.98 23.30
C PHE A 555 3.52 22.19 23.73
N ARG A 556 4.82 22.15 23.44
CA ARG A 556 5.75 23.22 23.79
C ARG A 556 5.82 24.23 22.65
N TRP A 557 5.01 25.28 22.75
CA TRP A 557 5.01 26.39 21.78
C TRP A 557 6.22 27.34 21.92
N SER A 558 6.96 27.29 23.04
CA SER A 558 8.11 28.16 23.31
C SER A 558 9.19 27.47 24.14
N GLY A 559 10.39 28.06 24.18
CA GLY A 559 11.50 27.61 25.03
C GLY A 559 12.41 26.57 24.37
N ARG A 560 13.26 25.92 25.17
CA ARG A 560 14.37 25.08 24.66
C ARG A 560 13.93 23.80 23.95
N GLN A 561 12.71 23.32 24.23
CA GLN A 561 12.11 22.15 23.60
C GLN A 561 10.89 22.55 22.75
N GLN A 562 10.92 23.77 22.20
CA GLN A 562 9.87 24.26 21.31
C GLN A 562 9.66 23.31 20.13
N GLY A 563 8.39 23.08 19.75
CA GLY A 563 8.01 22.19 18.65
C GLY A 563 7.74 20.74 19.06
N SER A 564 7.94 20.39 20.33
CA SER A 564 7.77 19.02 20.85
C SER A 564 6.48 18.85 21.65
N CYS A 565 5.94 17.63 21.62
CA CYS A 565 4.86 17.21 22.51
C CYS A 565 5.43 16.63 23.82
N SER A 566 4.99 17.14 24.97
CA SER A 566 5.37 16.60 26.29
C SER A 566 4.48 15.44 26.75
N SER A 567 3.56 15.01 25.90
CA SER A 567 2.59 13.94 26.10
C SER A 567 2.57 13.02 24.88
N THR A 568 1.61 12.09 24.82
CA THR A 568 1.36 11.28 23.62
C THR A 568 0.44 12.04 22.65
N TRP A 569 0.61 11.78 21.35
CA TRP A 569 -0.33 12.23 20.32
C TRP A 569 -1.49 11.25 20.20
N THR A 570 -2.72 11.77 20.15
CA THR A 570 -3.94 10.96 19.99
C THR A 570 -4.75 11.49 18.83
N PHE A 571 -5.22 10.61 17.95
CA PHE A 571 -6.03 11.04 16.82
C PHE A 571 -7.46 11.40 17.26
N LEU A 572 -7.96 12.52 16.75
CA LEU A 572 -9.33 12.99 16.92
C LEU A 572 -9.99 13.13 15.54
N SER A 573 -11.02 12.33 15.28
CA SER A 573 -11.77 12.37 14.01
C SER A 573 -12.61 13.64 13.87
N ALA A 574 -12.68 14.14 12.64
CA ALA A 574 -13.55 15.24 12.23
C ALA A 574 -15.03 14.84 12.10
N GLN A 575 -15.38 13.54 12.07
CA GLN A 575 -16.76 13.08 11.91
C GLN A 575 -17.70 13.57 13.02
N ASN A 576 -17.18 13.74 14.23
CA ASN A 576 -17.98 13.93 15.44
C ASN A 576 -17.55 15.14 16.30
N ASN A 577 -16.56 15.93 15.87
CA ASN A 577 -15.94 16.96 16.72
C ASN A 577 -15.56 18.25 15.97
N ASN A 578 -15.57 19.37 16.71
CA ASN A 578 -14.93 20.63 16.31
C ASN A 578 -13.40 20.53 16.41
N VAL A 579 -12.78 19.73 15.55
CA VAL A 579 -11.33 19.49 15.50
C VAL A 579 -10.77 20.10 14.22
N PRO A 580 -9.58 20.74 14.25
CA PRO A 580 -8.94 21.23 13.03
C PRO A 580 -8.74 20.12 12.00
N HIS A 581 -9.14 20.34 10.75
CA HIS A 581 -8.96 19.37 9.66
C HIS A 581 -9.01 20.08 8.32
N PHE A 582 -8.43 19.46 7.29
CA PHE A 582 -8.51 19.98 5.93
C PHE A 582 -9.85 19.65 5.29
N VAL A 583 -10.52 20.66 4.72
CA VAL A 583 -11.84 20.56 4.11
C VAL A 583 -11.72 20.38 2.60
N VAL A 584 -12.26 19.27 2.11
CA VAL A 584 -12.19 18.82 0.71
C VAL A 584 -13.60 18.56 0.17
N ASP A 585 -13.82 18.77 -1.13
CA ASP A 585 -15.18 18.90 -1.67
C ASP A 585 -15.97 17.59 -1.75
N ASN A 586 -15.31 16.49 -2.10
CA ASN A 586 -15.95 15.22 -2.43
C ASN A 586 -15.54 14.09 -1.48
N TYR A 587 -15.07 14.43 -0.28
CA TYR A 587 -14.66 13.45 0.72
C TYR A 587 -15.25 13.74 2.10
N THR A 588 -15.80 12.68 2.68
CA THR A 588 -16.26 12.67 4.06
C THR A 588 -15.13 12.12 4.93
N PRO A 589 -14.66 12.88 5.94
CA PRO A 589 -13.64 12.41 6.88
C PRO A 589 -13.98 11.03 7.45
N GLY A 590 -13.00 10.16 7.55
CA GLY A 590 -13.09 8.87 8.22
C GLY A 590 -13.02 8.96 9.74
N SER A 591 -13.22 7.82 10.40
CA SER A 591 -13.13 7.69 11.86
C SER A 591 -11.70 7.54 12.38
N SER A 592 -10.72 7.30 11.50
CA SER A 592 -9.32 7.14 11.82
C SER A 592 -8.42 7.69 10.71
N ASP A 593 -7.23 8.15 11.09
CA ASP A 593 -6.18 8.64 10.20
C ASP A 593 -5.21 7.53 9.81
N GLY A 594 -5.71 6.28 9.71
CA GLY A 594 -4.91 5.06 9.67
C GLY A 594 -3.98 4.86 10.90
N GLU A 595 -3.44 3.65 11.03
CA GLU A 595 -2.68 3.27 12.24
C GLU A 595 -1.32 3.97 12.30
N GLY A 596 -0.99 4.65 13.40
CA GLY A 596 0.28 5.35 13.58
C GLY A 596 0.29 6.29 14.77
N SER A 597 1.36 7.07 14.94
CA SER A 597 1.41 8.21 15.87
C SER A 597 2.53 9.16 15.41
N PRO A 598 2.25 10.46 15.21
CA PRO A 598 3.28 11.41 14.81
C PRO A 598 4.29 11.61 15.96
N ARG A 599 5.54 11.91 15.60
CA ARG A 599 6.60 12.25 16.57
C ARG A 599 7.44 13.44 16.07
N PRO A 600 6.84 14.64 15.95
CA PRO A 600 7.56 15.89 15.69
C PRO A 600 8.47 16.30 16.83
#